data_AF-A0A2K9CH70-F1
#
_entry.id   AF-A0A2K9CH70-F1
#
_cell.length_a   1.000
_cell.length_b   1.000
_cell.length_c   1.000
_cell.angle_alpha   90.00
_cell.angle_beta   90.00
_cell.angle_gamma   90.00
#
_symmetry.space_group_name_H-M   'P 1'
#
loop_
_entity.id
_entity.type
_entity.pdbx_description
1 polymer ?
#
loop_
_entity_poly.entity_id
_entity_poly.type
_entity_poly.pdbx_seq_one_letter_code
_entity_poly.pdbx_strand_id
1 'polypeptide(L)'
;MTFGVTYNNTTHFGENVRGGPGGGIIVMFDQRLPQQRSAFQPPIEVNGDVLIRKDYYPWINEQFIGKHEKVAWLVGAGEIYLYYRAPRARQVVFEPLLYADHVVYSVGPKVHKKGNRNQYTYSDGSVVMGGSDPSFKKLQAIRLGQPQ
;
A
#
# COMPACT_ATOMS: atom_id res chain seq x y z
N MET A 1 17.11 8.86 1.56
CA MET A 1 15.98 9.79 1.76
C MET A 1 14.69 9.00 1.67
N THR A 2 13.69 9.35 2.47
CA THR A 2 12.39 8.65 2.50
C THR A 2 11.28 9.62 2.17
N PHE A 3 10.39 9.20 1.26
CA PHE A 3 9.15 9.88 0.92
C PHE A 3 8.00 8.99 1.36
N GLY A 4 7.01 9.53 2.07
CA GLY A 4 5.87 8.77 2.59
C GLY A 4 4.56 9.42 2.21
N VAL A 5 3.52 8.60 2.06
CA VAL A 5 2.14 9.01 1.86
C VAL A 5 1.32 8.35 2.95
N THR A 6 0.62 9.14 3.76
CA THR A 6 -0.25 8.64 4.84
C THR A 6 -1.57 9.40 4.84
N TYR A 7 -2.61 8.78 5.41
CA TYR A 7 -3.84 9.52 5.71
C TYR A 7 -3.66 10.36 6.96
N ASN A 8 -3.91 11.67 6.84
CA ASN A 8 -4.02 12.57 7.98
C ASN A 8 -5.44 12.59 8.56
N ASN A 9 -6.46 12.40 7.72
CA ASN A 9 -7.87 12.36 8.12
C ASN A 9 -8.56 11.14 7.49
N THR A 10 -9.18 10.32 8.34
CA THR A 10 -9.82 9.05 8.00
C THR A 10 -11.32 9.03 8.30
N THR A 11 -11.91 10.15 8.74
CA THR A 11 -13.32 10.19 9.16
C THR A 11 -14.30 9.81 8.06
N HIS A 12 -13.97 10.06 6.80
CA HIS A 12 -14.77 9.67 5.63
C HIS A 12 -14.84 8.15 5.42
N PHE A 13 -13.95 7.36 6.04
CA PHE A 13 -14.02 5.90 6.03
C PHE A 13 -14.93 5.33 7.14
N GLY A 14 -15.44 6.18 8.02
CA GLY A 14 -16.32 5.81 9.13
C GLY A 14 -15.72 6.12 10.51
N GLU A 15 -16.55 5.92 11.53
CA GLU A 15 -16.17 6.15 12.91
C GLU A 15 -15.04 5.21 13.37
N ASN A 16 -14.13 5.75 14.19
CA ASN A 16 -13.03 5.03 14.82
C ASN A 16 -12.03 4.37 13.84
N VAL A 17 -12.03 4.76 12.56
CA VAL A 17 -10.99 4.34 11.61
C VAL A 17 -9.71 5.12 11.90
N ARG A 18 -8.65 4.44 12.35
CA ARG A 18 -7.33 5.06 12.58
C ARG A 18 -6.49 5.08 11.31
N GLY A 19 -5.62 6.08 11.16
CA GLY A 19 -4.58 6.08 10.13
C GLY A 19 -3.60 4.92 10.36
N GLY A 20 -3.38 4.11 9.33
CA GLY A 20 -2.38 3.04 9.32
C GLY A 20 -1.05 3.51 8.75
N PRO A 21 -0.05 2.60 8.70
CA PRO A 21 1.15 2.79 7.93
C PRO A 21 0.80 3.14 6.48
N GLY A 22 1.47 4.18 6.00
CA GLY A 22 1.36 4.63 4.64
C GLY A 22 2.18 3.78 3.67
N GLY A 23 2.13 4.18 2.40
CA GLY A 23 3.12 3.74 1.42
C GLY A 23 4.30 4.70 1.39
N GLY A 24 5.47 4.21 1.01
CA GLY A 24 6.66 5.05 0.92
C GLY A 24 7.65 4.62 -0.14
N ILE A 25 8.61 5.50 -0.38
CA ILE A 25 9.73 5.28 -1.27
C ILE A 25 11.01 5.67 -0.55
N ILE A 26 12.02 4.83 -0.69
CA ILE A 26 13.36 5.10 -0.18
C ILE A 26 14.29 5.26 -1.37
N VAL A 27 14.88 6.46 -1.50
CA VAL A 27 15.89 6.78 -2.50
C VAL A 27 17.27 6.76 -1.84
N MET A 28 18.15 5.91 -2.37
CA MET A 28 19.56 5.78 -1.98
C MET A 28 20.43 6.52 -2.98
N PHE A 29 21.36 7.33 -2.46
CA PHE A 29 22.34 8.06 -3.27
C PHE A 29 23.73 7.44 -3.19
N ASP A 30 23.84 6.26 -2.58
CA ASP A 30 25.08 5.48 -2.48
C ASP A 30 24.80 3.99 -2.72
N GLN A 31 25.86 3.19 -2.58
CA GLN A 31 25.79 1.73 -2.75
C GLN A 31 25.32 1.00 -1.47
N ARG A 32 25.03 1.70 -0.39
CA ARG A 32 24.62 1.08 0.88
C ARG A 32 23.14 0.70 0.81
N LEU A 33 22.76 -0.32 1.57
CA LEU A 33 21.36 -0.68 1.75
C LEU A 33 20.74 0.24 2.81
N PRO A 34 19.45 0.57 2.71
CA PRO A 34 18.79 1.38 3.72
C PRO A 34 18.57 0.54 4.98
N GLN A 35 18.64 1.18 6.15
CA GLN A 35 18.34 0.52 7.42
C GLN A 35 16.87 0.11 7.49
N GLN A 36 15.97 0.93 6.92
CA GLN A 36 14.55 0.65 6.85
C GLN A 36 14.24 -0.22 5.62
N ARG A 37 14.22 -1.53 5.82
CA ARG A 37 13.80 -2.50 4.81
C ARG A 37 12.47 -3.16 5.19
N SER A 38 11.45 -3.01 4.36
CA SER A 38 10.24 -3.84 4.41
C SER A 38 10.42 -5.09 3.55
N ALA A 39 11.08 -4.95 2.38
CA ALA A 39 11.26 -6.02 1.41
C ALA A 39 12.73 -6.39 1.15
N PHE A 40 12.95 -7.63 0.69
CA PHE A 40 14.24 -8.12 0.16
C PHE A 40 14.44 -7.82 -1.33
N GLN A 41 13.51 -7.10 -1.97
CA GLN A 41 13.64 -6.78 -3.39
C GLN A 41 14.88 -5.89 -3.65
N PRO A 42 15.58 -6.10 -4.78
CA PRO A 42 16.66 -5.22 -5.18
C PRO A 42 16.10 -3.83 -5.50
N PRO A 43 16.88 -2.75 -5.26
CA PRO A 43 16.45 -1.42 -5.65
C PRO A 43 16.36 -1.28 -7.16
N ILE A 44 15.48 -0.39 -7.60
CA ILE A 44 15.40 0.08 -8.97
C ILE A 44 16.57 1.02 -9.20
N GLU A 45 17.51 0.62 -10.05
CA GLU A 45 18.66 1.44 -10.43
C GLU A 45 18.21 2.54 -11.40
N VAL A 46 18.53 3.78 -11.07
CA VAL A 46 18.22 4.97 -11.88
C VAL A 46 19.49 5.76 -12.12
N ASN A 47 19.69 6.14 -13.38
CA ASN A 47 20.82 6.95 -13.76
C ASN A 47 20.41 8.40 -14.03
N GLY A 48 20.68 9.30 -13.09
CA GLY A 48 20.30 10.71 -13.18
C GLY A 48 19.13 11.04 -12.27
N ASP A 49 18.41 12.12 -12.59
CA ASP A 49 17.28 12.59 -11.79
C ASP A 49 16.14 11.57 -11.74
N VAL A 50 15.41 11.55 -10.63
CA VAL A 50 14.40 10.54 -10.34
C VAL A 50 13.01 11.15 -10.38
N LEU A 51 12.14 10.66 -11.27
CA LEU A 51 10.71 10.92 -11.24
C LEU A 51 9.98 9.67 -10.76
N ILE A 52 9.17 9.80 -9.71
CA ILE A 52 8.47 8.69 -9.10
C ILE A 52 6.97 8.99 -9.05
N ARG A 53 6.26 8.36 -9.98
CA ARG A 53 4.79 8.33 -10.04
C ARG A 53 4.33 6.95 -9.65
N LYS A 54 3.67 6.83 -8.50
CA LYS A 54 3.16 5.55 -8.01
C LYS A 54 1.71 5.69 -7.61
N ASP A 55 0.96 4.68 -8.02
CA ASP A 55 -0.45 4.53 -7.75
C ASP A 55 -0.65 3.99 -6.34
N TYR A 56 -1.60 4.59 -5.62
CA TYR A 56 -2.00 4.22 -4.27
C TYR A 56 -3.51 4.06 -4.19
N TYR A 57 -3.94 3.07 -3.43
CA TYR A 57 -5.35 2.75 -3.22
C TYR A 57 -5.68 2.71 -1.72
N PRO A 58 -6.85 3.21 -1.29
CA PRO A 58 -7.29 3.09 0.09
C PRO A 58 -7.61 1.63 0.44
N TRP A 59 -7.10 1.16 1.57
CA TRP A 59 -7.47 -0.13 2.15
C TRP A 59 -7.98 0.03 3.57
N ILE A 60 -9.25 -0.25 3.79
CA ILE A 60 -9.88 -0.17 5.11
C ILE A 60 -9.93 -1.57 5.71
N ASN A 61 -9.06 -1.81 6.68
CA ASN A 61 -8.85 -3.10 7.30
C ASN A 61 -9.48 -3.16 8.68
N GLU A 62 -10.44 -4.05 8.88
CA GLU A 62 -11.04 -4.34 10.18
C GLU A 62 -10.51 -5.68 10.73
N GLN A 63 -9.93 -5.63 11.92
CA GLN A 63 -9.37 -6.80 12.60
C GLN A 63 -10.05 -7.00 13.95
N PHE A 64 -10.25 -8.26 14.36
CA PHE A 64 -10.91 -8.61 15.63
C PHE A 64 -10.00 -9.35 16.61
N ILE A 65 -8.98 -10.00 16.09
CA ILE A 65 -8.05 -10.83 16.84
C ILE A 65 -7.01 -9.94 17.54
N GLY A 66 -6.76 -10.19 18.83
CA GLY A 66 -5.86 -9.39 19.66
C GLY A 66 -6.52 -8.08 20.13
N LYS A 67 -7.02 -7.27 19.18
CA LYS A 67 -7.82 -6.08 19.45
C LYS A 67 -8.79 -5.85 18.32
N HIS A 68 -10.02 -5.41 18.64
CA HIS A 68 -10.94 -4.93 17.61
C HIS A 68 -10.54 -3.52 17.17
N GLU A 69 -10.26 -3.37 15.88
CA GLU A 69 -9.85 -2.09 15.31
C GLU A 69 -10.12 -2.00 13.81
N LYS A 70 -10.27 -0.76 13.34
CA LYS A 70 -10.38 -0.41 11.93
C LYS A 70 -9.26 0.54 11.54
N VAL A 71 -8.52 0.22 10.48
CA VAL A 71 -7.31 0.96 10.09
C VAL A 71 -7.37 1.28 8.61
N ALA A 72 -7.11 2.53 8.24
CA ALA A 72 -6.96 2.97 6.86
C ALA A 72 -5.49 2.89 6.43
N TRP A 73 -5.19 1.93 5.57
CA TRP A 73 -3.90 1.71 4.93
C TRP A 73 -3.89 2.24 3.50
N LEU A 74 -2.70 2.30 2.91
CA LEU A 74 -2.50 2.52 1.48
C LEU A 74 -1.86 1.30 0.84
N VAL A 75 -2.42 0.86 -0.29
CA VAL A 75 -1.90 -0.24 -1.10
C VAL A 75 -1.15 0.36 -2.29
N GLY A 76 0.12 0.00 -2.45
CA GLY A 76 0.96 0.42 -3.57
C GLY A 76 1.49 -0.76 -4.39
N ALA A 77 2.27 -0.47 -5.44
CA ALA A 77 2.83 -1.46 -6.36
C ALA A 77 3.90 -2.40 -5.75
N GLY A 78 4.29 -2.17 -4.50
CA GLY A 78 5.22 -3.00 -3.77
C GLY A 78 4.71 -3.23 -2.35
N GLU A 79 5.63 -3.61 -1.47
CA GLU A 79 5.34 -3.58 -0.04
C GLU A 79 5.26 -2.14 0.48
N ILE A 80 5.38 -1.95 1.80
CA ILE A 80 5.33 -0.62 2.44
C ILE A 80 6.30 0.37 1.78
N TYR A 81 7.50 -0.08 1.38
CA TYR A 81 8.47 0.75 0.69
C TYR A 81 8.91 0.19 -0.68
N LEU A 82 9.00 1.08 -1.66
CA LEU A 82 9.77 0.86 -2.89
C LEU A 82 11.17 1.46 -2.77
N TYR A 83 12.14 0.80 -3.38
CA TYR A 83 13.55 1.16 -3.26
C TYR A 83 14.10 1.64 -4.60
N TYR A 84 14.71 2.81 -4.61
CA TYR A 84 15.40 3.38 -5.76
C TYR A 84 16.85 3.66 -5.40
N ARG A 85 17.78 3.38 -6.31
CA ARG A 85 19.19 3.76 -6.18
C ARG A 85 19.56 4.71 -7.32
N ALA A 86 19.99 5.91 -6.97
CA ALA A 86 20.24 6.99 -7.92
C ALA A 86 21.43 7.85 -7.46
N PRO A 87 22.68 7.34 -7.49
CA PRO A 87 23.84 8.02 -6.92
C PRO A 87 24.23 9.31 -7.63
N ARG A 88 23.68 9.56 -8.83
CA ARG A 88 23.94 10.76 -9.63
C ARG A 88 22.73 11.71 -9.73
N ALA A 89 21.64 11.42 -9.02
CA ALA A 89 20.47 12.29 -9.02
C ALA A 89 20.79 13.64 -8.37
N ARG A 90 20.40 14.72 -9.03
CA ARG A 90 20.38 16.08 -8.46
C ARG A 90 18.98 16.47 -8.03
N GLN A 91 17.97 15.87 -8.64
CA GLN A 91 16.57 16.09 -8.36
C GLN A 91 15.83 14.77 -8.14
N VAL A 92 14.94 14.77 -7.15
CA VAL A 92 13.95 13.71 -6.93
C VAL A 92 12.57 14.35 -6.89
N VAL A 93 11.71 13.95 -7.81
CA VAL A 93 10.30 14.37 -7.87
C VAL A 93 9.44 13.18 -7.48
N PHE A 94 8.66 13.37 -6.42
CA PHE A 94 7.71 12.36 -5.95
C PHE A 94 6.28 12.86 -6.13
N GLU A 95 5.51 12.14 -6.95
CA GLU A 95 4.13 12.47 -7.31
C GLU A 95 3.24 11.25 -7.04
N PRO A 96 2.75 11.08 -5.79
CA PRO A 96 1.83 10.00 -5.46
C PRO A 96 0.45 10.23 -6.08
N LEU A 97 -0.09 9.20 -6.72
CA LEU A 97 -1.42 9.23 -7.33
C LEU A 97 -2.39 8.40 -6.48
N LEU A 98 -3.30 9.06 -5.77
CA LEU A 98 -4.32 8.40 -4.96
C LEU A 98 -5.60 8.20 -5.76
N TYR A 99 -6.05 6.95 -5.89
CA TYR A 99 -7.34 6.62 -6.48
C TYR A 99 -8.38 6.39 -5.37
N ALA A 100 -8.90 7.49 -4.82
CA ALA A 100 -9.79 7.47 -3.65
C ALA A 100 -11.08 6.67 -3.87
N ASP A 101 -11.60 6.62 -5.11
CA ASP A 101 -12.83 5.89 -5.44
C ASP A 101 -12.64 4.37 -5.55
N HIS A 102 -11.39 3.90 -5.50
CA HIS A 102 -11.03 2.49 -5.67
C HIS A 102 -10.63 1.88 -4.33
N VAL A 103 -11.53 1.99 -3.36
CA VAL A 103 -11.34 1.48 -1.99
C VAL A 103 -11.47 -0.04 -1.98
N VAL A 104 -10.62 -0.71 -1.21
CA VAL A 104 -10.81 -2.11 -0.79
C VAL A 104 -11.08 -2.17 0.70
N TYR A 105 -12.11 -2.92 1.08
CA TYR A 105 -12.42 -3.21 2.48
C TYR A 105 -11.94 -4.62 2.80
N SER A 106 -11.40 -4.83 4.00
CA SER A 106 -11.16 -6.17 4.51
C SER A 106 -11.72 -6.38 5.89
N VAL A 107 -12.21 -7.60 6.11
CA VAL A 107 -12.72 -8.05 7.40
C VAL A 107 -11.93 -9.29 7.80
N GLY A 108 -11.16 -9.17 8.86
CA GLY A 108 -10.41 -10.26 9.46
C GLY A 108 -11.34 -11.25 10.19
N PRO A 109 -10.87 -12.47 10.45
CA PRO A 109 -11.67 -13.45 11.17
C PRO A 109 -11.84 -13.08 12.64
N LYS A 110 -13.01 -13.40 13.20
CA LYS A 110 -13.33 -13.18 14.63
C LYS A 110 -12.69 -14.21 15.57
N VAL A 111 -12.35 -15.38 15.05
CA VAL A 111 -11.79 -16.50 15.82
C VAL A 111 -10.62 -17.10 15.06
N HIS A 112 -9.53 -17.40 15.78
CA HIS A 112 -8.42 -18.19 15.26
C HIS A 112 -8.85 -19.65 15.08
N LYS A 113 -9.24 -19.99 13.86
CA LYS A 113 -9.53 -21.37 13.45
C LYS A 113 -8.92 -21.62 12.08
N LYS A 114 -8.33 -22.81 11.90
CA LYS A 114 -7.77 -23.22 10.61
C LYS A 114 -8.85 -23.11 9.52
N GLY A 115 -8.56 -22.36 8.47
CA GLY A 115 -9.49 -22.10 7.36
C GLY A 115 -10.19 -20.74 7.43
N ASN A 116 -10.23 -20.08 8.59
CA ASN A 116 -10.70 -18.70 8.68
C ASN A 116 -9.68 -17.76 8.02
N ARG A 117 -10.14 -16.97 7.07
CA ARG A 117 -9.31 -16.10 6.22
C ARG A 117 -9.90 -14.70 6.18
N ASN A 118 -9.06 -13.71 5.88
CA ASN A 118 -9.54 -12.37 5.58
C ASN A 118 -10.46 -12.40 4.36
N GLN A 119 -11.54 -11.62 4.43
CA GLN A 119 -12.41 -11.35 3.30
C GLN A 119 -12.07 -9.96 2.77
N TYR A 120 -11.84 -9.83 1.47
CA TYR A 120 -11.61 -8.55 0.79
C TYR A 120 -12.77 -8.23 -0.14
N THR A 121 -13.34 -7.04 -0.03
CA THR A 121 -14.38 -6.51 -0.90
C THR A 121 -13.83 -5.33 -1.66
N TYR A 122 -13.76 -5.44 -2.99
CA TYR A 122 -13.22 -4.41 -3.87
C TYR A 122 -14.32 -3.46 -4.35
N SER A 123 -13.94 -2.30 -4.89
CA SER A 123 -14.87 -1.26 -5.36
C SER A 123 -15.74 -1.68 -6.55
N ASP A 124 -15.36 -2.72 -7.28
CA ASP A 124 -16.18 -3.36 -8.32
C ASP A 124 -17.24 -4.33 -7.76
N GLY A 125 -17.32 -4.47 -6.44
CA GLY A 125 -18.22 -5.40 -5.75
C GLY A 125 -17.69 -6.83 -5.65
N SER A 126 -16.54 -7.14 -6.24
CA SER A 126 -15.97 -8.49 -6.17
C SER A 126 -15.42 -8.80 -4.77
N VAL A 127 -15.55 -10.06 -4.37
CA VAL A 127 -15.12 -10.55 -3.05
C VAL A 127 -14.07 -11.64 -3.21
N VAL A 128 -12.97 -11.52 -2.46
CA VAL A 128 -11.87 -12.51 -2.45
C VAL A 128 -11.60 -12.97 -1.02
N MET A 129 -11.44 -14.28 -0.84
CA MET A 129 -11.13 -14.90 0.45
C MET A 129 -9.65 -15.31 0.52
N GLY A 130 -8.95 -14.88 1.57
CA GLY A 130 -7.54 -15.22 1.81
C GLY A 130 -6.54 -14.16 1.37
N GLY A 131 -5.28 -14.35 1.78
CA GLY A 131 -4.20 -13.38 1.62
C GLY A 131 -3.99 -12.51 2.86
N SER A 132 -2.75 -12.05 3.07
CA SER A 132 -2.40 -11.09 4.12
C SER A 132 -2.85 -9.67 3.77
N ASP A 133 -2.80 -9.34 2.48
CA ASP A 133 -3.02 -8.00 1.94
C ASP A 133 -3.88 -8.06 0.66
N PRO A 134 -4.58 -6.98 0.31
CA PRO A 134 -5.31 -6.89 -0.95
C PRO A 134 -4.37 -6.88 -2.17
N SER A 135 -4.84 -7.39 -3.30
CA SER A 135 -4.05 -7.46 -4.53
C SER A 135 -3.99 -6.10 -5.22
N PHE A 136 -2.81 -5.48 -5.24
CA PHE A 136 -2.56 -4.27 -6.03
C PHE A 136 -2.86 -4.48 -7.52
N LYS A 137 -2.51 -5.65 -8.08
CA LYS A 137 -2.78 -5.97 -9.49
C LYS A 137 -4.29 -5.97 -9.78
N LYS A 138 -5.10 -6.47 -8.86
CA LYS A 138 -6.56 -6.46 -9.00
C LYS A 138 -7.13 -5.04 -8.90
N LEU A 139 -6.65 -4.24 -7.96
CA LEU A 139 -7.02 -2.81 -7.86
C LEU A 139 -6.70 -2.04 -9.15
N GLN A 140 -5.54 -2.33 -9.74
CA GLN A 140 -5.15 -1.78 -11.05
C GLN A 140 -6.07 -2.23 -12.17
N ALA A 141 -6.37 -3.53 -12.26
CA ALA A 141 -7.25 -4.06 -13.27
C ALA A 141 -8.65 -3.42 -13.19
N ILE A 142 -9.21 -3.30 -11.99
CA ILE A 142 -10.49 -2.62 -11.75
C ILE A 142 -10.44 -1.17 -12.23
N ARG A 143 -9.42 -0.41 -11.79
CA ARG A 143 -9.26 0.99 -12.19
C ARG A 143 -9.19 1.18 -13.70
N LEU A 144 -8.49 0.27 -14.39
CA LEU A 144 -8.27 0.33 -15.83
C LEU A 144 -9.38 -0.33 -16.65
N GLY A 145 -10.40 -0.92 -16.01
CA GLY A 145 -11.45 -1.67 -16.69
C GLY A 145 -10.95 -2.93 -17.40
N GLN A 146 -9.86 -3.53 -16.90
CA GLN A 146 -9.25 -4.72 -17.49
C GLN A 146 -9.90 -6.01 -16.96
N PRO A 147 -9.96 -7.08 -17.76
CA PRO A 147 -10.37 -8.39 -17.27
C PRO A 147 -9.42 -8.87 -16.16
N GLN A 148 -10.00 -9.51 -15.13
CA GLN A 148 -9.30 -9.99 -13.93
C GLN A 148 -8.75 -11.39 -14.08
#